data_AF-A0A2A2M3H7-F1
#
_entry.id   AF-A0A2A2M3H7-F1
#
_cell.length_a   1.000
_cell.length_b   1.000
_cell.length_c   1.000
_cell.angle_alpha   90.00
_cell.angle_beta   90.00
_cell.angle_gamma   90.00
#
_symmetry.space_group_name_H-M   'P 1'
#
loop_
_entity.id
_entity.type
_entity.pdbx_description
1 polymer ?
#
loop_
_entity_poly.entity_id
_entity_poly.type
_entity_poly.pdbx_seq_one_letter_code
_entity_poly.pdbx_strand_id
1 'polypeptide(L)'
;MDRRRRVPARLRPRLSHGGDRPQLPFAPPGRAARPDHGVARPDRHRLRRPRQRRRAQDVGPSAHLGDAGRGTLMREKELRLALVCYGGISLAVYMHGITKEVWRMVRASRAAHAGEPPADGTQGVYRELIEEMEALAGIRFRVLADIIAGASAGGINGIFLAQAITTGQSLEPLTDLWLTSADVEALIDPEAAPASRFSKMWALPLAWVAAGRSADSVAALDDATRDEVRTKLSHFVRSRWFEPPFGGATFTGLLLDAFDAMARSEAGPRLLPDSQPLDLFVTCTDFTGHPERLKLNSPPEVLETEHRIVLGFSDHGATGTIGAIPELAFAARATSSFPGAFPPFTVGELDGVLAERDVAWPGR
;
A
#
# COMPACT_ATOMS: atom_id res chain seq x y z
N MET A 1 -30.13 -39.34 16.96
CA MET A 1 -30.74 -38.90 15.70
C MET A 1 -29.72 -38.05 14.96
N ASP A 2 -29.18 -38.62 13.90
CA ASP A 2 -28.06 -38.15 13.09
C ASP A 2 -28.57 -37.25 11.95
N ARG A 3 -27.96 -36.06 11.74
CA ARG A 3 -28.00 -35.32 10.46
C ARG A 3 -26.74 -34.48 10.27
N ARG A 4 -25.66 -35.14 9.85
CA ARG A 4 -24.53 -34.52 9.13
C ARG A 4 -25.04 -33.79 7.88
N ARG A 5 -24.83 -32.48 7.76
CA ARG A 5 -24.94 -31.76 6.47
C ARG A 5 -23.68 -32.03 5.65
N ARG A 6 -23.86 -32.76 4.55
CA ARG A 6 -22.83 -33.13 3.57
C ARG A 6 -22.40 -31.90 2.77
N VAL A 7 -21.09 -31.69 2.68
CA VAL A 7 -20.46 -30.83 1.66
C VAL A 7 -20.53 -31.56 0.30
N PRO A 8 -20.90 -30.91 -0.81
CA PRO A 8 -20.95 -31.55 -2.13
C PRO A 8 -19.57 -32.03 -2.59
N ALA A 9 -19.50 -33.26 -3.09
CA ALA A 9 -18.27 -33.98 -3.46
C ALA A 9 -17.61 -33.53 -4.78
N ARG A 10 -17.52 -32.22 -5.08
CA ARG A 10 -16.92 -31.71 -6.32
C ARG A 10 -15.71 -30.76 -6.16
N LEU A 11 -15.16 -30.60 -4.96
CA LEU A 11 -13.94 -29.82 -4.73
C LEU A 11 -12.90 -30.67 -3.98
N ARG A 12 -12.18 -31.52 -4.71
CA ARG A 12 -10.86 -32.03 -4.32
C ARG A 12 -9.94 -31.86 -5.51
N PRO A 13 -8.85 -31.05 -5.43
CA PRO A 13 -7.81 -31.12 -6.44
C PRO A 13 -7.03 -32.43 -6.23
N ARG A 14 -7.11 -33.34 -7.21
CA ARG A 14 -6.21 -34.49 -7.31
C ARG A 14 -4.83 -33.96 -7.71
N LEU A 15 -3.86 -34.05 -6.82
CA LEU A 15 -2.44 -34.06 -7.19
C LEU A 15 -2.13 -35.44 -7.77
N SER A 16 -2.10 -35.55 -9.10
CA SER A 16 -1.53 -36.71 -9.80
C SER A 16 -0.48 -36.25 -10.79
N HIS A 17 0.73 -36.75 -10.61
CA HIS A 17 1.86 -36.71 -11.53
C HIS A 17 1.53 -37.36 -12.88
N GLY A 18 2.12 -36.80 -13.94
CA GLY A 18 2.51 -37.52 -15.16
C GLY A 18 1.46 -37.58 -16.28
N GLY A 19 1.74 -36.90 -17.38
CA GLY A 19 1.08 -37.13 -18.68
C GLY A 19 0.37 -35.90 -19.25
N ASP A 20 0.94 -35.34 -20.31
CA ASP A 20 0.37 -34.42 -21.30
C ASP A 20 -0.33 -33.14 -20.80
N ARG A 21 0.47 -32.08 -20.62
CA ARG A 21 -0.02 -30.70 -20.65
C ARG A 21 0.01 -30.18 -22.10
N PRO A 22 -1.07 -29.57 -22.61
CA PRO A 22 -1.00 -28.81 -23.86
C PRO A 22 -0.04 -27.63 -23.67
N GLN A 23 0.97 -27.54 -24.54
CA GLN A 23 1.92 -26.42 -24.57
C GLN A 23 1.18 -25.16 -25.02
N LEU A 24 0.98 -24.22 -24.10
CA LEU A 24 0.67 -22.83 -24.46
C LEU A 24 1.93 -22.21 -25.09
N PRO A 25 1.85 -21.55 -26.27
CA PRO A 25 3.03 -21.01 -26.92
C PRO A 25 3.51 -19.77 -26.15
N PHE A 26 4.42 -19.98 -25.21
CA PHE A 26 5.29 -18.91 -24.72
C PHE A 26 6.32 -18.64 -25.82
N ALA A 27 6.18 -17.52 -26.51
CA ALA A 27 7.26 -16.99 -27.33
C ALA A 27 8.45 -16.68 -26.39
N PRO A 28 9.68 -17.16 -26.69
CA PRO A 28 10.84 -16.75 -25.92
C PRO A 28 11.02 -15.22 -26.09
N PRO A 29 11.47 -14.49 -25.06
CA PRO A 29 11.77 -13.08 -25.22
C PRO A 29 12.81 -12.93 -26.34
N GLY A 30 12.40 -12.28 -27.43
CA GLY A 30 13.30 -11.94 -28.53
C GLY A 30 14.49 -11.18 -27.97
N ARG A 31 15.70 -11.53 -28.42
CA ARG A 31 16.89 -10.74 -28.14
C ARG A 31 16.60 -9.31 -28.58
N ALA A 32 16.55 -8.37 -27.64
CA ALA A 32 16.53 -6.96 -27.97
C ALA A 32 17.76 -6.66 -28.86
N ALA A 33 17.49 -6.19 -30.08
CA ALA A 33 18.52 -5.60 -30.92
C ALA A 33 19.13 -4.43 -30.16
N ARG A 34 20.44 -4.49 -29.89
CA ARG A 34 21.17 -3.36 -29.32
C ARG A 34 21.27 -2.29 -30.41
N PRO A 35 20.89 -1.03 -30.16
CA PRO A 35 21.31 0.04 -31.04
C PRO A 35 22.82 0.21 -30.88
N ASP A 36 23.53 0.02 -31.98
CA ASP A 36 24.98 0.22 -32.09
C ASP A 36 25.24 1.73 -32.13
N HIS A 37 25.28 2.37 -30.96
CA HIS A 37 25.80 3.73 -30.84
C HIS A 37 27.33 3.59 -30.71
N GLY A 38 28.03 3.74 -31.84
CA GLY A 38 29.47 3.62 -32.01
C GLY A 38 30.32 4.51 -31.10
N VAL A 39 30.32 4.20 -29.81
CA VAL A 39 31.12 4.85 -28.77
C VAL A 39 32.09 3.81 -28.23
N ALA A 40 33.37 3.99 -28.54
CA ALA A 40 34.45 3.21 -27.94
C ALA A 40 34.45 3.41 -26.42
N ARG A 41 34.38 2.31 -25.65
CA ARG A 41 34.49 2.34 -24.18
C ARG A 41 35.93 2.71 -23.78
N PRO A 42 36.15 3.68 -22.88
CA PRO A 42 37.47 3.89 -22.31
C PRO A 42 37.82 2.77 -21.31
N ASP A 43 39.13 2.47 -21.21
CA ASP A 43 39.69 1.44 -20.35
C ASP A 43 39.31 1.65 -18.87
N ARG A 44 38.73 0.63 -18.26
CA ARG A 44 38.44 0.62 -16.82
C ARG A 44 39.74 0.44 -16.04
N HIS A 45 40.29 1.54 -15.53
CA HIS A 45 41.23 1.48 -14.42
C HIS A 45 40.60 0.73 -13.23
N ARG A 46 41.25 -0.36 -12.81
CA ARG A 46 40.90 -1.15 -11.62
C ARG A 46 40.94 -0.26 -10.37
N LEU A 47 39.79 0.03 -9.79
CA LEU A 47 39.69 0.55 -8.43
C LEU A 47 40.21 -0.52 -7.44
N ARG A 48 41.39 -0.25 -6.86
CA ARG A 48 42.00 -1.04 -5.79
C ARG A 48 41.11 -0.97 -4.53
N ARG A 49 40.64 -2.12 -4.05
CA ARG A 49 40.05 -2.26 -2.71
C ARG A 49 41.17 -2.25 -1.64
N PRO A 50 41.08 -1.46 -0.56
CA PRO A 50 41.97 -1.65 0.58
C PRO A 50 41.56 -2.91 1.36
N ARG A 51 42.54 -3.81 1.52
CA ARG A 51 42.50 -4.97 2.42
C ARG A 51 42.75 -4.49 3.85
N GLN A 52 41.87 -4.84 4.78
CA GLN A 52 42.27 -5.14 6.15
C GLN A 52 41.43 -6.31 6.68
N ARG A 53 41.94 -7.52 6.45
CA ARG A 53 41.58 -8.70 7.24
C ARG A 53 42.39 -8.61 8.53
N ARG A 54 41.76 -8.32 9.66
CA ARG A 54 42.35 -8.67 10.96
C ARG A 54 42.28 -10.18 11.11
N ARG A 55 43.45 -10.83 11.13
CA ARG A 55 43.61 -12.23 11.55
C ARG A 55 43.35 -12.30 13.05
N ALA A 56 42.34 -13.07 13.46
CA ALA A 56 42.38 -13.71 14.76
C ALA A 56 43.08 -15.06 14.55
N GLN A 57 44.35 -15.14 14.95
CA GLN A 57 45.02 -16.40 15.22
C GLN A 57 44.86 -16.66 16.73
N ASP A 58 44.76 -17.95 17.08
CA ASP A 58 44.71 -18.56 18.42
C ASP A 58 43.33 -18.73 19.07
N VAL A 59 42.65 -19.82 18.70
CA VAL A 59 42.04 -20.76 19.67
C VAL A 59 42.20 -22.18 19.10
N GLY A 60 42.94 -23.04 19.82
CA GLY A 60 43.17 -24.44 19.43
C GLY A 60 41.92 -25.33 19.51
N PRO A 61 41.98 -26.60 19.07
CA PRO A 61 40.84 -27.50 19.10
C PRO A 61 40.58 -27.94 20.53
N SER A 62 39.59 -27.33 21.19
CA SER A 62 39.08 -27.84 22.46
C SER A 62 38.18 -29.05 22.22
N ALA A 63 38.74 -30.22 22.52
CA ALA A 63 38.13 -31.39 23.15
C ALA A 63 36.66 -31.75 22.82
N HIS A 64 36.51 -33.01 22.40
CA HIS A 64 35.28 -33.80 22.50
C HIS A 64 34.48 -33.50 23.78
N LEU A 65 33.37 -32.78 23.62
CA LEU A 65 32.27 -32.74 24.57
C LEU A 65 31.14 -33.58 23.99
N GLY A 66 30.59 -34.44 24.83
CA GLY A 66 29.85 -35.63 24.46
C GLY A 66 28.52 -35.38 23.76
N ASP A 67 28.07 -36.46 23.14
CA ASP A 67 26.77 -36.68 22.53
C ASP A 67 25.65 -36.77 23.58
N ALA A 68 25.47 -35.71 24.36
CA ALA A 68 24.42 -35.62 25.38
C ALA A 68 23.69 -34.27 25.24
N GLY A 69 22.53 -34.30 24.57
CA GLY A 69 21.60 -33.18 24.53
C GLY A 69 21.54 -32.43 23.21
N ARG A 70 21.33 -33.13 22.08
CA ARG A 70 20.73 -32.49 20.90
C ARG A 70 19.25 -32.23 21.19
N GLY A 71 18.98 -31.24 22.05
CA GLY A 71 17.72 -30.51 21.94
C GLY A 71 17.65 -30.03 20.50
N THR A 72 16.65 -30.47 19.75
CA THR A 72 16.42 -30.03 18.37
C THR A 72 16.26 -28.51 18.41
N LEU A 73 17.34 -27.79 18.11
CA LEU A 73 17.31 -26.34 17.92
C LEU A 73 16.38 -26.10 16.72
N MET A 74 15.11 -25.81 17.00
CA MET A 74 14.13 -25.43 15.99
C MET A 74 14.63 -24.14 15.35
N ARG A 75 14.88 -24.18 14.04
CA ARG A 75 15.40 -23.00 13.32
C ARG A 75 14.27 -22.01 13.12
N GLU A 76 14.51 -20.73 13.33
CA GLU A 76 13.53 -19.69 13.05
C GLU A 76 13.70 -19.14 11.62
N LYS A 77 12.59 -18.82 10.97
CA LYS A 77 12.54 -18.11 9.69
C LYS A 77 11.47 -17.03 9.72
N GLU A 78 11.85 -15.85 9.27
CA GLU A 78 10.96 -14.71 9.12
C GLU A 78 10.72 -14.40 7.64
N LEU A 79 9.46 -14.27 7.25
CA LEU A 79 9.02 -13.69 5.99
C LEU A 79 8.61 -12.24 6.26
N ARG A 80 9.41 -11.30 5.75
CA ARG A 80 9.14 -9.86 5.88
C ARG A 80 8.56 -9.33 4.58
N LEU A 81 7.38 -8.74 4.65
CA LEU A 81 6.64 -8.22 3.52
C LEU A 81 6.83 -6.70 3.45
N ALA A 82 7.36 -6.25 2.31
CA ALA A 82 7.31 -4.85 1.91
C ALA A 82 6.14 -4.67 0.94
N LEU A 83 5.16 -3.84 1.33
CA LEU A 83 3.91 -3.65 0.61
C LEU A 83 3.96 -2.35 -0.18
N VAL A 84 3.53 -2.41 -1.43
CA VAL A 84 3.28 -1.21 -2.25
C VAL A 84 1.82 -1.20 -2.66
N CYS A 85 1.06 -0.30 -2.04
CA CYS A 85 -0.36 -0.09 -2.24
C CYS A 85 -0.58 0.97 -3.32
N TYR A 86 -0.67 0.53 -4.58
CA TYR A 86 -0.95 1.41 -5.71
C TYR A 86 -2.43 1.85 -5.72
N GLY A 87 -2.64 3.17 -5.69
CA GLY A 87 -3.95 3.79 -5.78
C GLY A 87 -4.73 3.55 -7.07
N GLY A 88 -6.03 3.85 -7.02
CA GLY A 88 -6.93 3.87 -8.17
C GLY A 88 -8.38 4.08 -7.73
N ILE A 89 -9.16 4.86 -8.48
CA ILE A 89 -10.51 5.31 -8.09
C ILE A 89 -11.42 4.13 -7.73
N SER A 90 -11.45 3.09 -8.58
CA SER A 90 -12.29 1.90 -8.39
C SER A 90 -11.70 0.84 -7.46
N LEU A 91 -10.50 1.07 -6.91
CA LEU A 91 -9.71 0.04 -6.21
C LEU A 91 -9.66 0.23 -4.70
N ALA A 92 -10.24 1.29 -4.13
CA ALA A 92 -10.16 1.57 -2.69
C ALA A 92 -10.67 0.41 -1.83
N VAL A 93 -11.87 -0.10 -2.13
CA VAL A 93 -12.49 -1.24 -1.42
C VAL A 93 -11.72 -2.54 -1.66
N TYR A 94 -11.26 -2.77 -2.89
CA TYR A 94 -10.47 -3.95 -3.23
C TYR A 94 -9.13 -3.99 -2.48
N MET A 95 -8.44 -2.86 -2.46
CA MET A 95 -7.16 -2.71 -1.78
C MET A 95 -7.31 -2.75 -0.25
N HIS A 96 -8.43 -2.25 0.27
CA HIS A 96 -8.82 -2.49 1.65
C HIS A 96 -8.93 -3.99 1.95
N GLY A 97 -9.58 -4.77 1.07
CA GLY A 97 -9.64 -6.24 1.19
C GLY A 97 -8.25 -6.89 1.25
N ILE A 98 -7.31 -6.47 0.40
CA ILE A 98 -5.93 -6.98 0.43
C ILE A 98 -5.23 -6.63 1.74
N THR A 99 -5.26 -5.36 2.16
CA THR A 99 -4.62 -4.91 3.40
C THR A 99 -5.22 -5.57 4.64
N LYS A 100 -6.53 -5.85 4.62
CA LYS A 100 -7.25 -6.60 5.66
C LYS A 100 -6.78 -8.05 5.77
N GLU A 101 -6.58 -8.74 4.65
CA GLU A 101 -6.04 -10.11 4.69
C GLU A 101 -4.56 -10.15 5.12
N VAL A 102 -3.75 -9.16 4.71
CA VAL A 102 -2.39 -9.00 5.24
C VAL A 102 -2.41 -8.78 6.75
N TRP A 103 -3.27 -7.88 7.24
CA TRP A 103 -3.47 -7.61 8.67
C TRP A 103 -3.84 -8.89 9.43
N ARG A 104 -4.81 -9.67 8.94
CA ARG A 104 -5.20 -10.97 9.53
C ARG A 104 -4.06 -11.98 9.53
N MET A 105 -3.27 -12.05 8.45
CA MET A 105 -2.11 -12.95 8.38
C MET A 105 -1.03 -12.58 9.40
N VAL A 106 -0.67 -11.31 9.54
CA VAL A 106 0.33 -10.89 10.54
C VAL A 106 -0.19 -11.05 11.97
N ARG A 107 -1.50 -10.83 12.21
CA ARG A 107 -2.16 -11.17 13.49
C ARG A 107 -2.08 -12.66 13.81
N ALA A 108 -2.42 -13.51 12.83
CA ALA A 108 -2.31 -14.97 12.96
C ALA A 108 -0.88 -15.39 13.30
N SER A 109 0.11 -14.81 12.60
CA SER A 109 1.53 -15.08 12.87
C SER A 109 2.00 -14.61 14.24
N ARG A 110 1.50 -13.48 14.75
CA ARG A 110 1.83 -13.04 16.10
C ARG A 110 1.16 -13.92 17.17
N ALA A 111 -0.12 -14.28 16.99
CA ALA A 111 -0.89 -15.13 17.90
C ALA A 111 -0.36 -16.58 17.99
N ALA A 112 -0.21 -17.27 16.84
CA ALA A 112 1.13 -17.64 16.42
C ALA A 112 2.17 -18.04 17.48
N HIS A 113 3.11 -17.11 17.54
CA HIS A 113 4.30 -17.14 18.35
C HIS A 113 4.02 -16.94 19.83
N ALA A 114 2.93 -16.26 20.18
CA ALA A 114 2.50 -16.04 21.56
C ALA A 114 1.81 -17.27 22.20
N GLY A 115 1.50 -18.30 21.41
CA GLY A 115 0.76 -19.48 21.91
C GLY A 115 -0.71 -19.17 22.21
N GLU A 116 -1.26 -18.14 21.58
CA GLU A 116 -2.67 -17.76 21.74
C GLU A 116 -3.61 -18.70 20.96
N PRO A 117 -4.87 -18.83 21.42
CA PRO A 117 -5.85 -19.68 20.76
C PRO A 117 -6.08 -19.21 19.31
N PRO A 118 -6.32 -20.15 18.37
CA PRO A 118 -6.70 -19.78 17.01
C PRO A 118 -7.97 -18.91 17.00
N ALA A 119 -7.95 -17.86 16.18
CA ALA A 119 -9.14 -17.08 15.87
C ALA A 119 -10.00 -17.79 14.82
N ASP A 120 -11.23 -17.32 14.65
CA ASP A 120 -12.12 -17.75 13.57
C ASP A 120 -11.76 -17.09 12.22
N GLY A 121 -12.54 -17.43 11.19
CA GLY A 121 -12.43 -16.84 9.85
C GLY A 121 -11.08 -17.06 9.17
N THR A 122 -10.66 -16.11 8.33
CA THR A 122 -9.41 -16.24 7.56
C THR A 122 -8.16 -16.12 8.43
N GLN A 123 -8.23 -15.46 9.60
CA GLN A 123 -7.13 -15.45 10.56
C GLN A 123 -6.80 -16.85 11.08
N GLY A 124 -7.82 -17.68 11.38
CA GLY A 124 -7.63 -19.09 11.72
C GLY A 124 -7.01 -19.90 10.59
N VAL A 125 -7.43 -19.68 9.33
CA VAL A 125 -6.84 -20.34 8.16
C VAL A 125 -5.35 -19.99 8.00
N TYR A 126 -4.96 -18.73 8.21
CA TYR A 126 -3.55 -18.34 8.20
C TYR A 126 -2.75 -18.99 9.33
N ARG A 127 -3.35 -19.15 10.53
CA ARG A 127 -2.73 -19.87 11.66
C ARG A 127 -2.46 -21.33 11.30
N GLU A 128 -3.45 -22.02 10.74
CA GLU A 128 -3.33 -23.42 10.29
C GLU A 128 -2.22 -23.57 9.23
N LEU A 129 -2.15 -22.66 8.25
CA LEU A 129 -1.11 -22.69 7.22
C LEU A 129 0.30 -22.49 7.82
N ILE A 130 0.46 -21.56 8.76
CA ILE A 130 1.74 -21.33 9.44
C ILE A 130 2.15 -22.58 10.21
N GLU A 131 1.25 -23.18 10.98
CA GLU A 131 1.52 -24.39 11.76
C GLU A 131 1.85 -25.61 10.88
N GLU A 132 1.17 -25.77 9.74
CA GLU A 132 1.49 -26.80 8.75
C GLU A 132 2.91 -26.60 8.19
N MET A 133 3.28 -25.36 7.85
CA MET A 133 4.65 -25.05 7.41
C MET A 133 5.70 -25.33 8.49
N GLU A 134 5.41 -24.99 9.75
CA GLU A 134 6.29 -25.27 10.88
C GLU A 134 6.50 -26.78 11.05
N ALA A 135 5.42 -27.57 10.99
CA ALA A 135 5.44 -29.02 11.12
C ALA A 135 6.18 -29.72 9.96
N LEU A 136 5.93 -29.29 8.72
CA LEU A 136 6.56 -29.89 7.53
C LEU A 136 8.06 -29.60 7.42
N ALA A 137 8.48 -28.38 7.79
CA ALA A 137 9.86 -27.94 7.63
C ALA A 137 10.70 -28.02 8.91
N GLY A 138 10.09 -28.30 10.07
CA GLY A 138 10.78 -28.30 11.36
C GLY A 138 11.38 -26.94 11.71
N ILE A 139 10.69 -25.86 11.34
CA ILE A 139 11.11 -24.46 11.57
C ILE A 139 10.04 -23.71 12.34
N ARG A 140 10.44 -22.69 13.09
CA ARG A 140 9.53 -21.66 13.59
C ARG A 140 9.32 -20.64 12.47
N PHE A 141 8.09 -20.37 12.05
CA PHE A 141 7.80 -19.50 10.92
C PHE A 141 7.04 -18.26 11.35
N ARG A 142 7.58 -17.08 11.05
CA ARG A 142 6.99 -15.78 11.36
C ARG A 142 6.75 -14.97 10.08
N VAL A 143 5.62 -14.30 10.00
CA VAL A 143 5.26 -13.38 8.91
C VAL A 143 5.09 -11.99 9.48
N LEU A 144 5.78 -11.01 8.89
CA LEU A 144 5.76 -9.61 9.28
C LEU A 144 5.43 -8.73 8.07
N ALA A 145 4.81 -7.59 8.32
CA ALA A 145 4.67 -6.51 7.36
C ALA A 145 5.16 -5.22 8.05
N ASP A 146 6.29 -4.70 7.59
CA ASP A 146 7.04 -3.66 8.29
C ASP A 146 7.54 -2.54 7.37
N ILE A 147 7.32 -2.67 6.06
CA ILE A 147 7.52 -1.58 5.09
C ILE A 147 6.25 -1.44 4.29
N ILE A 148 5.66 -0.25 4.29
CA ILE A 148 4.43 0.06 3.57
C ILE A 148 4.65 1.32 2.76
N ALA A 149 4.39 1.26 1.46
CA ALA A 149 4.37 2.42 0.58
C ALA A 149 2.99 2.53 -0.08
N GLY A 150 2.45 3.74 -0.23
CA GLY A 150 1.14 3.93 -0.84
C GLY A 150 0.96 5.27 -1.55
N ALA A 151 0.00 5.29 -2.46
CA ALA A 151 -0.45 6.49 -3.19
C ALA A 151 -1.98 6.50 -3.31
N SER A 152 -2.61 7.68 -3.25
CA SER A 152 -4.06 7.85 -3.36
C SER A 152 -4.81 6.93 -2.39
N ALA A 153 -5.84 6.23 -2.83
CA ALA A 153 -6.58 5.27 -1.99
C ALA A 153 -5.68 4.18 -1.36
N GLY A 154 -4.54 3.88 -1.99
CA GLY A 154 -3.55 2.95 -1.44
C GLY A 154 -2.71 3.56 -0.32
N GLY A 155 -2.48 4.87 -0.37
CA GLY A 155 -1.88 5.64 0.72
C GLY A 155 -2.78 5.61 1.96
N ILE A 156 -4.09 5.85 1.80
CA ILE A 156 -5.07 5.72 2.90
C ILE A 156 -5.00 4.33 3.52
N ASN A 157 -5.21 3.27 2.74
CA ASN A 157 -5.18 1.91 3.27
C ASN A 157 -3.83 1.54 3.91
N GLY A 158 -2.72 2.03 3.36
CA GLY A 158 -1.39 1.85 3.92
C GLY A 158 -1.19 2.52 5.28
N ILE A 159 -1.68 3.76 5.43
CA ILE A 159 -1.62 4.50 6.70
C ILE A 159 -2.39 3.77 7.80
N PHE A 160 -3.63 3.37 7.51
CA PHE A 160 -4.46 2.66 8.49
C PHE A 160 -3.92 1.27 8.83
N LEU A 161 -3.37 0.55 7.84
CA LEU A 161 -2.68 -0.72 8.08
C LEU A 161 -1.45 -0.53 8.99
N ALA A 162 -0.63 0.47 8.72
CA ALA A 162 0.54 0.81 9.53
C ALA A 162 0.14 1.12 10.98
N GLN A 163 -0.90 1.93 11.18
CA GLN A 163 -1.46 2.23 12.48
C GLN A 163 -1.94 0.97 13.20
N ALA A 164 -2.69 0.09 12.53
CA ALA A 164 -3.20 -1.15 13.11
C ALA A 164 -2.06 -2.12 13.50
N ILE A 165 -0.98 -2.19 12.71
CA ILE A 165 0.18 -3.05 13.00
C ILE A 165 0.97 -2.55 14.21
N THR A 166 1.22 -1.24 14.29
CA THR A 166 2.03 -0.61 15.34
C THR A 166 1.31 -0.55 16.69
N THR A 167 -0.01 -0.35 16.67
CA THR A 167 -0.83 -0.22 17.90
C THR A 167 -1.57 -1.47 18.32
N GLY A 168 -1.74 -2.45 17.42
CA GLY A 168 -2.62 -3.59 17.64
C GLY A 168 -4.11 -3.28 17.53
N GLN A 169 -4.48 -2.07 17.09
CA GLN A 169 -5.88 -1.67 16.85
C GLN A 169 -6.54 -2.50 15.73
N SER A 170 -7.86 -2.56 15.76
CA SER A 170 -8.65 -3.21 14.72
C SER A 170 -8.66 -2.39 13.43
N LEU A 171 -8.54 -3.06 12.29
CA LEU A 171 -8.71 -2.45 10.97
C LEU A 171 -10.18 -2.48 10.49
N GLU A 172 -11.07 -3.15 11.23
CA GLU A 172 -12.50 -3.28 10.88
C GLU A 172 -13.23 -1.92 10.80
N PRO A 173 -12.96 -0.90 11.63
CA PRO A 173 -13.61 0.40 11.47
C PRO A 173 -13.38 1.06 10.11
N LEU A 174 -12.22 0.82 9.48
CA LEU A 174 -11.96 1.28 8.12
C LEU A 174 -12.80 0.49 7.10
N THR A 175 -13.09 -0.79 7.35
CA THR A 175 -14.04 -1.55 6.52
C THR A 175 -15.40 -0.87 6.52
N ASP A 176 -15.90 -0.52 7.70
CA ASP A 176 -17.20 0.12 7.83
C ASP A 176 -17.20 1.48 7.13
N LEU A 177 -16.15 2.29 7.30
CA LEU A 177 -15.99 3.53 6.55
C LEU A 177 -16.05 3.26 5.03
N TRP A 178 -15.31 2.30 4.50
CA TRP A 178 -15.35 2.03 3.06
C TRP A 178 -16.70 1.53 2.59
N LEU A 179 -17.43 0.75 3.39
CA LEU A 179 -18.75 0.25 3.02
C LEU A 179 -19.82 1.35 3.10
N THR A 180 -19.73 2.24 4.07
CA THR A 180 -20.65 3.38 4.22
C THR A 180 -20.31 4.51 3.24
N SER A 181 -19.04 4.85 3.04
CA SER A 181 -18.58 5.91 2.12
C SER A 181 -18.50 5.47 0.66
N ALA A 182 -18.50 4.16 0.36
CA ALA A 182 -18.73 3.69 -1.02
C ALA A 182 -20.14 4.03 -1.51
N ASP A 183 -21.06 4.39 -0.60
CA ASP A 183 -22.23 5.17 -0.95
C ASP A 183 -21.79 6.60 -1.26
N VAL A 184 -21.50 6.83 -2.54
CA VAL A 184 -21.04 8.09 -3.10
C VAL A 184 -21.90 9.28 -2.65
N GLU A 185 -23.16 9.07 -2.29
CA GLU A 185 -24.07 10.10 -1.77
C GLU A 185 -23.59 10.74 -0.46
N ALA A 186 -22.90 9.99 0.42
CA ALA A 186 -22.43 10.49 1.71
C ALA A 186 -21.23 11.46 1.61
N LEU A 187 -20.49 11.41 0.50
CA LEU A 187 -19.36 12.29 0.25
C LEU A 187 -19.77 13.59 -0.45
N ILE A 188 -21.00 13.67 -0.98
CA ILE A 188 -21.43 14.80 -1.79
C ILE A 188 -21.45 16.07 -0.94
N ASP A 189 -20.78 17.12 -1.43
CA ASP A 189 -20.82 18.43 -0.79
C ASP A 189 -22.29 18.93 -0.73
N PRO A 190 -22.83 19.26 0.47
CA PRO A 190 -24.19 19.76 0.62
C PRO A 190 -24.49 20.99 -0.25
N GLU A 191 -23.49 21.84 -0.51
CA GLU A 191 -23.62 23.04 -1.35
C GLU A 191 -23.50 22.72 -2.85
N ALA A 192 -22.82 21.62 -3.21
CA ALA A 192 -22.75 21.13 -4.60
C ALA A 192 -23.83 20.09 -4.93
N ALA A 193 -24.70 19.74 -3.97
CA ALA A 193 -25.73 18.74 -4.13
C ALA A 193 -26.78 19.19 -5.18
N PRO A 194 -26.94 18.47 -6.30
CA PRO A 194 -27.90 18.87 -7.32
C PRO A 194 -29.33 18.67 -6.82
N ALA A 195 -30.17 19.70 -6.94
CA ALA A 195 -31.58 19.71 -6.52
C ALA A 195 -32.52 18.73 -7.30
N SER A 196 -32.01 17.71 -7.97
CA SER A 196 -32.79 16.80 -8.83
C SER A 196 -32.17 15.41 -8.98
N ARG A 197 -33.00 14.37 -8.84
CA ARG A 197 -32.68 12.92 -8.92
C ARG A 197 -32.21 12.42 -10.31
N PHE A 198 -31.93 13.32 -11.27
CA PHE A 198 -31.61 12.96 -12.66
C PHE A 198 -30.26 13.48 -13.20
N SER A 199 -29.45 14.19 -12.42
CA SER A 199 -28.17 14.74 -12.89
C SER A 199 -27.02 13.72 -12.82
N LYS A 200 -27.14 12.59 -13.54
CA LYS A 200 -26.04 11.62 -13.76
C LYS A 200 -24.93 12.14 -14.70
N MET A 201 -24.75 13.46 -14.81
CA MET A 201 -23.72 14.07 -15.67
C MET A 201 -22.30 13.91 -15.11
N TRP A 202 -22.16 13.71 -13.80
CA TRP A 202 -20.86 13.49 -13.15
C TRP A 202 -20.29 12.08 -13.38
N ALA A 203 -21.10 11.11 -13.80
CA ALA A 203 -20.68 9.72 -14.04
C ALA A 203 -20.09 9.46 -15.44
N LEU A 204 -20.28 10.38 -16.38
CA LEU A 204 -19.81 10.26 -17.77
C LEU A 204 -18.26 10.24 -17.93
N PRO A 205 -17.47 11.03 -17.18
CA PRO A 205 -16.00 11.00 -17.29
C PRO A 205 -15.39 9.70 -16.74
N LEU A 206 -15.97 9.15 -15.65
CA LEU A 206 -15.56 7.86 -15.08
C LEU A 206 -15.82 6.71 -16.07
N ALA A 207 -16.92 6.77 -16.83
CA ALA A 207 -17.23 5.81 -17.87
C ALA A 207 -16.23 5.88 -19.05
N TRP A 208 -15.69 7.06 -19.38
CA TRP A 208 -14.70 7.22 -20.46
C TRP A 208 -13.33 6.64 -20.09
N VAL A 209 -12.89 6.83 -18.84
CA VAL A 209 -11.65 6.22 -18.30
C VAL A 209 -11.81 4.70 -18.12
N ALA A 210 -12.97 4.24 -17.65
CA ALA A 210 -13.29 2.81 -17.55
C ALA A 210 -13.46 2.13 -18.92
N ALA A 211 -13.82 2.87 -19.97
CA ALA A 211 -13.95 2.38 -21.35
C ALA A 211 -12.59 2.16 -22.05
N GLY A 212 -11.46 2.31 -21.36
CA GLY A 212 -10.19 1.71 -21.78
C GLY A 212 -9.70 2.13 -23.17
N ARG A 213 -9.78 3.42 -23.53
CA ARG A 213 -9.10 3.94 -24.72
C ARG A 213 -7.72 4.45 -24.34
N SER A 214 -6.73 3.57 -24.44
CA SER A 214 -5.30 3.88 -24.35
C SER A 214 -4.96 5.13 -25.18
N ALA A 215 -3.95 5.88 -24.71
CA ALA A 215 -3.33 6.99 -25.43
C ALA A 215 -2.91 6.63 -26.87
N ASP A 216 -2.74 5.33 -27.17
CA ASP A 216 -2.45 4.80 -28.52
C ASP A 216 -3.58 5.05 -29.54
N SER A 217 -4.83 5.18 -29.09
CA SER A 217 -5.98 5.43 -29.97
C SER A 217 -6.13 6.88 -30.44
N VAL A 218 -5.48 7.82 -29.74
CA VAL A 218 -5.50 9.25 -30.07
C VAL A 218 -4.46 9.60 -31.14
N ALA A 219 -3.38 8.82 -31.22
CA ALA A 219 -2.35 8.98 -32.24
C ALA A 219 -2.84 8.59 -33.66
N ALA A 220 -3.87 7.74 -33.75
CA ALA A 220 -4.44 7.23 -35.01
C ALA A 220 -5.57 8.11 -35.58
N LEU A 221 -5.91 9.22 -34.92
CA LEU A 221 -6.92 10.17 -35.39
C LEU A 221 -6.31 11.18 -36.36
N ASP A 222 -7.11 11.61 -37.33
CA ASP A 222 -6.80 12.70 -38.26
C ASP A 222 -6.62 14.03 -37.51
N ASP A 223 -5.83 14.92 -38.09
CA ASP A 223 -5.39 16.16 -37.42
C ASP A 223 -6.57 17.06 -36.99
N ALA A 224 -7.64 17.09 -37.79
CA ALA A 224 -8.85 17.83 -37.47
C ALA A 224 -9.56 17.28 -36.22
N THR A 225 -9.68 15.95 -36.08
CA THR A 225 -10.28 15.32 -34.90
C THR A 225 -9.35 15.42 -33.69
N ARG A 226 -8.02 15.39 -33.88
CA ARG A 226 -7.05 15.61 -32.80
C ARG A 226 -7.14 17.03 -32.25
N ASP A 227 -7.26 18.03 -33.11
CA ASP A 227 -7.43 19.42 -32.71
C ASP A 227 -8.80 19.67 -32.10
N GLU A 228 -9.86 19.01 -32.58
CA GLU A 228 -11.17 19.03 -31.95
C GLU A 228 -11.15 18.35 -30.57
N VAL A 229 -10.48 17.22 -30.43
CA VAL A 229 -10.29 16.50 -29.15
C VAL A 229 -9.45 17.35 -28.20
N ARG A 230 -8.37 17.98 -28.66
CA ARG A 230 -7.52 18.87 -27.87
C ARG A 230 -8.28 20.13 -27.46
N THR A 231 -9.06 20.70 -28.36
CA THR A 231 -9.88 21.89 -28.09
C THR A 231 -10.98 21.52 -27.11
N LYS A 232 -11.66 20.38 -27.29
CA LYS A 232 -12.64 19.85 -26.34
C LYS A 232 -12.01 19.51 -25.00
N LEU A 233 -10.84 18.89 -24.93
CA LEU A 233 -10.09 18.67 -23.68
C LEU A 233 -9.70 19.99 -23.03
N SER A 234 -9.22 20.98 -23.79
CA SER A 234 -8.85 22.29 -23.26
C SER A 234 -10.07 23.09 -22.79
N HIS A 235 -11.22 22.94 -23.45
CA HIS A 235 -12.50 23.47 -23.01
C HIS A 235 -13.03 22.70 -21.80
N PHE A 236 -12.84 21.39 -21.74
CA PHE A 236 -13.26 20.50 -20.65
C PHE A 236 -12.45 20.72 -19.37
N VAL A 237 -11.15 21.01 -19.49
CA VAL A 237 -10.27 21.45 -18.39
C VAL A 237 -10.63 22.86 -17.93
N ARG A 238 -11.23 23.68 -18.80
CA ARG A 238 -11.63 25.08 -18.51
C ARG A 238 -13.12 25.24 -18.13
N SER A 239 -14.00 24.27 -18.39
CA SER A 239 -15.43 24.38 -18.15
C SER A 239 -15.86 23.56 -16.93
N ARG A 240 -16.08 24.27 -15.82
CA ARG A 240 -17.01 23.93 -14.72
C ARG A 240 -17.00 22.50 -14.16
N TRP A 241 -15.87 21.80 -14.27
CA TRP A 241 -15.51 20.63 -13.45
C TRP A 241 -14.88 21.03 -12.10
N PHE A 242 -15.06 22.30 -11.69
CA PHE A 242 -14.32 22.94 -10.59
C PHE A 242 -15.13 23.12 -9.30
N GLU A 243 -16.32 22.51 -9.22
CA GLU A 243 -16.93 22.18 -7.93
C GLU A 243 -16.76 20.68 -7.78
N PRO A 244 -15.72 20.21 -7.06
CA PRO A 244 -15.54 18.79 -6.81
C PRO A 244 -16.83 18.27 -6.16
N PRO A 245 -17.35 17.12 -6.62
CA PRO A 245 -18.60 16.58 -6.08
C PRO A 245 -18.48 16.27 -4.60
N PHE A 246 -17.26 16.09 -4.07
CA PHE A 246 -17.01 15.73 -2.69
C PHE A 246 -16.33 16.84 -1.89
N GLY A 247 -16.85 17.09 -0.69
CA GLY A 247 -16.31 18.08 0.24
C GLY A 247 -14.97 17.62 0.82
N GLY A 248 -13.91 18.39 0.60
CA GLY A 248 -12.57 18.09 1.15
C GLY A 248 -12.60 17.97 2.68
N ALA A 249 -13.17 18.97 3.36
CA ALA A 249 -13.33 18.99 4.81
C ALA A 249 -14.18 17.81 5.32
N THR A 250 -15.27 17.48 4.62
CA THR A 250 -16.10 16.29 4.93
C THR A 250 -15.26 15.02 4.88
N PHE A 251 -14.43 14.85 3.86
CA PHE A 251 -13.58 13.67 3.75
C PHE A 251 -12.47 13.64 4.81
N THR A 252 -11.88 14.79 5.13
CA THR A 252 -10.96 14.92 6.27
C THR A 252 -11.64 14.52 7.58
N GLY A 253 -12.88 14.94 7.81
CA GLY A 253 -13.68 14.52 8.96
C GLY A 253 -13.90 13.01 9.01
N LEU A 254 -14.26 12.39 7.87
CA LEU A 254 -14.42 10.94 7.78
C LEU A 254 -13.14 10.17 8.11
N LEU A 255 -11.97 10.64 7.63
CA LEU A 255 -10.68 10.03 7.94
C LEU A 255 -10.38 10.09 9.45
N LEU A 256 -10.64 11.24 10.08
CA LEU A 256 -10.48 11.41 11.53
C LEU A 256 -11.46 10.53 12.32
N ASP A 257 -12.72 10.43 11.88
CA ASP A 257 -13.73 9.55 12.49
C ASP A 257 -13.30 8.08 12.48
N ALA A 258 -12.65 7.64 11.40
CA ALA A 258 -12.11 6.28 11.32
C ALA A 258 -10.95 6.04 12.28
N PHE A 259 -10.03 7.00 12.45
CA PHE A 259 -8.99 6.89 13.48
C PHE A 259 -9.59 6.87 14.89
N ASP A 260 -10.59 7.71 15.15
CA ASP A 260 -11.29 7.71 16.43
C ASP A 260 -12.02 6.37 16.68
N ALA A 261 -12.60 5.77 15.63
CA ALA A 261 -13.24 4.46 15.71
C ALA A 261 -12.23 3.32 15.95
N MET A 262 -11.03 3.38 15.35
CA MET A 262 -9.93 2.48 15.69
C MET A 262 -9.50 2.63 17.15
N ALA A 263 -9.41 3.87 17.65
CA ALA A 263 -9.02 4.15 19.02
C ALA A 263 -10.03 3.68 20.06
N ARG A 264 -11.33 3.71 19.72
CA ARG A 264 -12.42 3.17 20.58
C ARG A 264 -12.54 1.65 20.55
N SER A 265 -11.98 0.99 19.53
CA SER A 265 -12.03 -0.46 19.40
C SER A 265 -11.07 -1.14 20.37
N GLU A 266 -11.38 -2.37 20.80
CA GLU A 266 -10.45 -3.16 21.62
C GLU A 266 -9.13 -3.36 20.86
N ALA A 267 -8.04 -2.87 21.43
CA ALA A 267 -6.70 -3.00 20.87
C ALA A 267 -6.02 -4.26 21.42
N GLY A 268 -5.48 -5.07 20.50
CA GLY A 268 -4.59 -6.16 20.85
C GLY A 268 -3.15 -5.65 21.10
N PRO A 269 -2.20 -6.57 21.32
CA PRO A 269 -0.79 -6.22 21.36
C PRO A 269 -0.29 -5.77 19.97
N ARG A 270 0.80 -5.00 19.97
CA ARG A 270 1.57 -4.68 18.76
C ARG A 270 1.90 -5.94 17.96
N LEU A 271 1.78 -5.85 16.63
CA LEU A 271 1.91 -7.02 15.75
C LEU A 271 3.34 -7.30 15.30
N LEU A 272 4.25 -6.36 15.51
CA LEU A 272 5.69 -6.51 15.24
C LEU A 272 6.46 -6.89 16.51
N PRO A 273 7.56 -7.65 16.39
CA PRO A 273 8.49 -7.91 17.49
C PRO A 273 9.02 -6.62 18.12
N ASP A 274 9.40 -6.67 19.38
CA ASP A 274 10.01 -5.53 20.08
C ASP A 274 11.21 -4.99 19.29
N SER A 275 11.31 -3.66 19.19
CA SER A 275 12.37 -2.96 18.45
C SER A 275 12.40 -3.17 16.93
N GLN A 276 11.51 -3.99 16.34
CA GLN A 276 11.38 -4.10 14.88
C GLN A 276 10.63 -2.89 14.34
N PRO A 277 11.24 -1.95 13.60
CA PRO A 277 10.54 -0.76 13.12
C PRO A 277 9.49 -1.09 12.06
N LEU A 278 8.47 -0.24 11.97
CA LEU A 278 7.61 -0.11 10.79
C LEU A 278 7.90 1.22 10.09
N ASP A 279 8.15 1.17 8.78
CA ASP A 279 8.33 2.35 7.93
C ASP A 279 7.17 2.49 6.95
N LEU A 280 6.58 3.69 6.90
CA LEU A 280 5.47 4.04 6.02
C LEU A 280 5.87 5.20 5.10
N PHE A 281 5.63 5.04 3.80
CA PHE A 281 5.88 6.07 2.78
C PHE A 281 4.59 6.38 2.02
N VAL A 282 4.10 7.61 2.14
CA VAL A 282 2.89 8.07 1.47
C VAL A 282 3.28 9.09 0.41
N THR A 283 3.02 8.74 -0.84
CA THR A 283 3.34 9.63 -1.97
C THR A 283 2.17 10.56 -2.26
N CYS A 284 2.47 11.84 -2.48
CA CYS A 284 1.51 12.88 -2.79
C CYS A 284 1.99 13.68 -4.01
N THR A 285 1.05 14.36 -4.67
CA THR A 285 1.35 15.27 -5.78
C THR A 285 1.14 16.70 -5.32
N ASP A 286 2.21 17.48 -5.27
CA ASP A 286 2.18 18.93 -5.14
C ASP A 286 1.61 19.52 -6.43
N PHE A 287 0.45 20.19 -6.33
CA PHE A 287 -0.19 20.80 -7.47
C PHE A 287 0.65 21.93 -8.09
N THR A 288 1.38 22.68 -7.26
CA THR A 288 2.22 23.80 -7.70
C THR A 288 3.59 23.33 -8.19
N GLY A 289 4.09 22.24 -7.60
CA GLY A 289 5.43 21.73 -7.82
C GLY A 289 6.50 22.61 -7.16
N HIS A 290 7.68 22.03 -6.98
CA HIS A 290 8.84 22.71 -6.39
C HIS A 290 10.08 22.55 -7.29
N PRO A 291 10.99 23.53 -7.28
CA PRO A 291 12.20 23.45 -8.08
C PRO A 291 13.16 22.41 -7.49
N GLU A 292 13.51 21.39 -8.29
CA GLU A 292 14.46 20.34 -7.96
C GLU A 292 15.72 20.47 -8.83
N ARG A 293 16.90 20.41 -8.20
CA ARG A 293 18.19 20.49 -8.89
C ARG A 293 18.70 19.10 -9.26
N LEU A 294 18.66 18.77 -10.54
CA LEU A 294 19.17 17.51 -11.07
C LEU A 294 20.61 17.66 -11.53
N LYS A 295 21.50 16.82 -11.00
CA LYS A 295 22.89 16.71 -11.46
C LYS A 295 22.95 15.79 -12.68
N LEU A 296 23.45 16.31 -13.80
CA LEU A 296 23.62 15.58 -15.04
C LEU A 296 25.09 15.64 -15.50
N ASN A 297 25.43 14.85 -16.52
CA ASN A 297 26.79 14.87 -17.09
C ASN A 297 27.05 16.14 -17.94
N SER A 298 26.06 16.57 -18.71
CA SER A 298 26.08 17.83 -19.46
C SER A 298 24.64 18.21 -19.86
N PRO A 299 24.14 19.41 -19.51
CA PRO A 299 24.77 20.37 -18.61
C PRO A 299 24.98 19.76 -17.20
N PRO A 300 25.90 20.28 -16.38
CA PRO A 300 26.18 19.72 -15.04
C PRO A 300 24.97 19.80 -14.11
N GLU A 301 24.03 20.69 -14.42
CA GLU A 301 22.84 20.94 -13.64
C GLU A 301 21.66 21.35 -14.52
N VAL A 302 20.48 20.83 -14.17
CA VAL A 302 19.18 21.27 -14.68
C VAL A 302 18.25 21.53 -13.49
N LEU A 303 17.49 22.61 -13.58
CA LEU A 303 16.36 22.86 -12.69
C LEU A 303 15.09 22.32 -13.36
N GLU A 304 14.42 21.41 -12.68
CA GLU A 304 13.12 20.86 -13.10
C GLU A 304 12.08 21.14 -12.02
N THR A 305 10.82 21.29 -12.42
CA THR A 305 9.72 21.35 -11.46
C THR A 305 9.32 19.92 -11.10
N GLU A 306 9.67 19.48 -9.89
CA GLU A 306 9.24 18.20 -9.32
C GLU A 306 7.91 18.40 -8.59
N HIS A 307 6.99 17.45 -8.78
CA HIS A 307 5.66 17.49 -8.19
C HIS A 307 5.48 16.41 -7.13
N ARG A 308 6.37 15.42 -7.07
CA ARG A 308 6.26 14.32 -6.13
C ARG A 308 6.74 14.74 -4.74
N ILE A 309 5.89 14.54 -3.76
CA ILE A 309 6.22 14.62 -2.34
C ILE A 309 6.11 13.23 -1.74
N VAL A 310 7.04 12.87 -0.85
CA VAL A 310 6.97 11.63 -0.07
C VAL A 310 6.89 11.99 1.40
N LEU A 311 5.75 11.66 2.03
CA LEU A 311 5.53 11.81 3.47
C LEU A 311 5.92 10.49 4.13
N GLY A 312 6.96 10.53 4.97
CA GLY A 312 7.50 9.36 5.66
C GLY A 312 7.10 9.33 7.13
N PHE A 313 6.75 8.15 7.63
CA PHE A 313 6.51 7.91 9.05
C PHE A 313 7.26 6.65 9.49
N SER A 314 7.74 6.62 10.73
CA SER A 314 8.41 5.47 11.31
C SER A 314 8.14 5.43 12.80
N ASP A 315 7.80 4.26 13.35
CA ASP A 315 7.70 4.09 14.80
C ASP A 315 9.10 3.92 15.44
N HIS A 316 10.16 3.82 14.64
CA HIS A 316 11.53 3.57 15.08
C HIS A 316 11.68 2.35 16.00
N GLY A 317 10.75 1.39 15.91
CA GLY A 317 10.68 0.21 16.79
C GLY A 317 10.08 0.48 18.18
N ALA A 318 9.58 1.68 18.43
CA ALA A 318 8.86 2.02 19.65
C ALA A 318 7.43 1.46 19.66
N THR A 319 6.87 1.31 20.85
CA THR A 319 5.45 0.96 21.02
C THR A 319 4.59 2.20 20.94
N GLY A 320 3.49 2.15 20.19
CA GLY A 320 2.55 3.26 20.09
C GLY A 320 2.10 3.51 18.66
N THR A 321 1.62 4.72 18.39
CA THR A 321 1.21 5.14 17.05
C THR A 321 2.44 5.45 16.20
N ILE A 322 2.32 5.27 14.89
CA ILE A 322 3.41 5.57 13.95
C ILE A 322 3.60 7.08 13.69
N GLY A 323 2.64 7.90 14.08
CA GLY A 323 2.66 9.36 14.01
C GLY A 323 1.50 9.94 14.81
N ALA A 324 1.42 11.27 14.90
CA ALA A 324 0.24 11.91 15.47
C ALA A 324 -0.94 11.75 14.51
N ILE A 325 -2.15 11.51 15.02
CA ILE A 325 -3.34 11.29 14.19
C ILE A 325 -3.58 12.43 13.17
N PRO A 326 -3.43 13.73 13.52
CA PRO A 326 -3.50 14.81 12.54
C PRO A 326 -2.50 14.68 11.38
N GLU A 327 -1.29 14.20 11.62
CA GLU A 327 -0.25 14.03 10.59
C GLU A 327 -0.58 12.86 9.66
N LEU A 328 -1.13 11.78 10.22
CA LEU A 328 -1.62 10.64 9.44
C LEU A 328 -2.84 11.03 8.60
N ALA A 329 -3.75 11.83 9.16
CA ALA A 329 -4.90 12.39 8.43
C ALA A 329 -4.46 13.35 7.33
N PHE A 330 -3.46 14.21 7.60
CA PHE A 330 -2.82 15.08 6.61
C PHE A 330 -2.31 14.25 5.43
N ALA A 331 -1.53 13.19 5.69
CA ALA A 331 -0.98 12.34 4.64
C ALA A 331 -2.08 11.60 3.86
N ALA A 332 -3.08 11.07 4.56
CA ALA A 332 -4.22 10.35 3.97
C ALA A 332 -5.04 11.26 3.05
N ARG A 333 -5.29 12.50 3.48
CA ARG A 333 -6.05 13.48 2.71
C ARG A 333 -5.25 14.07 1.55
N ALA A 334 -3.96 14.35 1.76
CA ALA A 334 -3.07 14.88 0.73
C ALA A 334 -2.89 13.88 -0.42
N THR A 335 -2.65 12.60 -0.12
CA THR A 335 -2.44 11.58 -1.14
C THR A 335 -3.71 11.30 -1.94
N SER A 336 -4.88 11.47 -1.33
CA SER A 336 -6.19 11.22 -1.94
C SER A 336 -6.79 12.39 -2.72
N SER A 337 -6.11 13.56 -2.77
CA SER A 337 -6.52 14.65 -3.63
C SER A 337 -6.26 14.30 -5.08
N PHE A 338 -7.31 14.29 -5.90
CA PHE A 338 -7.16 14.21 -7.35
C PHE A 338 -8.19 15.10 -8.05
N PRO A 339 -7.78 15.81 -9.13
CA PRO A 339 -8.66 16.71 -9.85
C PRO A 339 -9.97 16.02 -10.25
N GLY A 340 -11.09 16.69 -9.91
CA GLY A 340 -12.45 16.30 -10.31
C GLY A 340 -13.25 15.39 -9.39
N ALA A 341 -12.64 14.88 -8.32
CA ALA A 341 -13.39 14.23 -7.24
C ALA A 341 -13.22 14.98 -5.92
N PHE A 342 -11.98 15.34 -5.56
CA PHE A 342 -11.67 16.08 -4.34
C PHE A 342 -10.87 17.35 -4.65
N PRO A 343 -11.09 18.45 -3.92
CA PRO A 343 -10.27 19.64 -4.08
C PRO A 343 -8.81 19.35 -3.70
N PRO A 344 -7.85 20.15 -4.20
CA PRO A 344 -6.48 20.14 -3.69
C PRO A 344 -6.51 20.34 -2.17
N PHE A 345 -5.86 19.45 -1.45
CA PHE A 345 -5.76 19.54 -0.01
C PHE A 345 -4.83 20.69 0.38
N THR A 346 -5.20 21.42 1.43
CA THR A 346 -4.38 22.47 2.02
C THR A 346 -4.27 22.22 3.52
N VAL A 347 -3.15 22.63 4.12
CA VAL A 347 -2.98 22.55 5.59
C VAL A 347 -4.13 23.28 6.31
N GLY A 348 -4.60 24.40 5.74
CA GLY A 348 -5.71 25.18 6.30
C GLY A 348 -7.06 24.43 6.32
N GLU A 349 -7.29 23.49 5.39
CA GLU A 349 -8.46 22.59 5.44
C GLU A 349 -8.44 21.76 6.72
N LEU A 350 -7.28 21.14 7.03
CA LEU A 350 -7.12 20.34 8.23
C LEU A 350 -7.18 21.21 9.50
N ASP A 351 -6.59 22.41 9.48
CA ASP A 351 -6.67 23.34 10.62
C ASP A 351 -8.11 23.69 11.00
N GLY A 352 -8.92 24.01 9.99
CA GLY A 352 -10.34 24.31 10.20
C GLY A 352 -11.07 23.13 10.83
N VAL A 353 -10.90 21.93 10.25
CA VAL A 353 -11.54 20.71 10.76
C VAL A 353 -11.08 20.37 12.17
N LEU A 354 -9.79 20.52 12.49
CA LEU A 354 -9.27 20.25 13.83
C LEU A 354 -9.77 21.27 14.86
N ALA A 355 -9.86 22.54 14.48
CA ALA A 355 -10.40 23.59 15.34
C ALA A 355 -11.88 23.36 15.65
N GLU A 356 -12.68 22.97 14.66
CA GLU A 356 -14.09 22.59 14.85
C GLU A 356 -14.26 21.37 15.77
N ARG A 357 -13.28 20.46 15.78
CA ARG A 357 -13.29 19.24 16.59
C ARG A 357 -12.62 19.38 17.96
N ASP A 358 -12.06 20.55 18.28
CA ASP A 358 -11.24 20.78 19.49
C ASP A 358 -10.08 19.78 19.64
N VAL A 359 -9.42 19.46 18.51
CA VAL A 359 -8.28 18.53 18.47
C VAL A 359 -6.98 19.31 18.27
N ALA A 360 -6.02 19.10 19.17
CA ALA A 360 -4.69 19.68 19.05
C ALA A 360 -3.82 18.95 18.02
N TRP A 361 -2.97 19.70 17.30
CA TRP A 361 -1.92 19.15 16.43
C TRP A 361 -0.54 19.65 16.91
N PRO A 362 0.12 18.92 17.83
CA PRO A 362 1.38 19.38 18.45
C PRO A 362 2.56 19.55 17.48
N GLY A 363 2.61 18.72 16.42
CA GLY A 363 3.67 18.73 15.40
C GLY A 363 3.36 19.57 14.16
N ARG A 364 2.36 20.45 14.25
CA ARG A 364 1.85 21.23 13.13
C ARG A 364 2.88 22.17 12.46
#